data_AF-A0A7C3ZM91-F1
#
_entry.id   AF-A0A7C3ZM91-F1
#
_cell.length_a   1.000
_cell.length_b   1.000
_cell.length_c   1.000
_cell.angle_alpha   90.00
_cell.angle_beta   90.00
_cell.angle_gamma   90.00
#
_symmetry.space_group_name_H-M   'P 1'
#
loop_
_entity.id
_entity.type
_entity.pdbx_description
1 polymer ?
#
loop_
_entity_poly.entity_id
_entity_poly.type
_entity_poly.pdbx_seq_one_letter_code
_entity_poly.pdbx_strand_id
1 'polypeptide(L)'
;MKYRYKHDPLAVPPARRFGADVGALADIVNPHWSPAEDKRVLDTQGRYGALVDLAAEKDMTADQVQQRWHRLRAVFRIREKLEAYIKIHGAAGSYPARDKDVSGFGGQTYG
;
A
#
# COMPACT_ATOMS: atom_id res chain seq x y z
N MET A 1 0.89 38.12 -37.37
CA MET A 1 0.49 38.37 -35.97
C MET A 1 -0.65 37.41 -35.62
N LYS A 2 -0.41 36.43 -34.73
CA LYS A 2 -1.34 35.82 -33.75
C LYS A 2 -0.71 34.54 -33.16
N TYR A 3 -0.46 34.59 -31.87
CA TYR A 3 0.08 33.53 -31.00
C TYR A 3 -0.87 32.32 -30.92
N ARG A 4 -0.33 31.09 -30.79
CA ARG A 4 -0.87 30.12 -29.84
C ARG A 4 0.10 28.97 -29.50
N TYR A 5 0.71 29.11 -28.32
CA TYR A 5 1.15 28.09 -27.36
C TYR A 5 1.40 26.66 -27.85
N LYS A 6 2.67 26.24 -27.73
CA LYS A 6 3.05 24.84 -27.52
C LYS A 6 2.48 24.40 -26.17
N HIS A 7 1.57 23.44 -26.16
CA HIS A 7 1.20 22.69 -24.96
C HIS A 7 1.12 21.21 -25.34
N ASP A 8 2.18 20.47 -25.04
CA ASP A 8 2.13 19.05 -24.72
C ASP A 8 1.16 18.86 -23.54
N PRO A 9 0.04 18.13 -23.67
CA PRO A 9 -0.88 17.96 -22.56
C PRO A 9 -0.89 16.50 -22.10
N LEU A 10 0.26 15.92 -21.77
CA LEU A 10 0.30 14.64 -21.02
C LEU A 10 1.41 14.57 -19.96
N ALA A 11 2.01 15.70 -19.58
CA ALA A 11 2.76 15.80 -18.34
C ALA A 11 1.79 15.75 -17.15
N VAL A 12 1.30 14.55 -16.83
CA VAL A 12 0.56 14.29 -15.60
C VAL A 12 1.50 14.57 -14.43
N PRO A 13 1.19 15.51 -13.52
CA PRO A 13 2.06 15.77 -12.38
C PRO A 13 2.16 14.49 -11.51
N PRO A 14 3.36 14.01 -11.15
CA PRO A 14 3.54 12.74 -10.45
C PRO A 14 3.09 12.75 -8.97
N ALA A 15 2.49 13.83 -8.46
CA ALA A 15 2.29 14.02 -7.02
C ALA A 15 0.92 13.62 -6.46
N ARG A 16 -0.11 13.35 -7.29
CA ARG A 16 -1.49 13.09 -6.79
C ARG A 16 -1.89 11.61 -6.68
N ARG A 17 -1.06 10.66 -7.11
CA ARG A 17 -1.39 9.22 -7.03
C ARG A 17 -1.02 8.62 -5.66
N PHE A 18 0.11 9.04 -5.09
CA PHE A 18 0.61 8.52 -3.82
C PHE A 18 -0.38 8.61 -2.66
N GLY A 19 -1.17 9.69 -2.55
CA GLY A 19 -2.15 9.83 -1.47
C GLY A 19 -3.27 8.78 -1.50
N ALA A 20 -3.77 8.43 -2.69
CA ALA A 20 -4.76 7.36 -2.86
C ALA A 20 -4.12 5.97 -2.71
N ASP A 21 -2.83 5.83 -3.03
CA ASP A 21 -2.07 4.61 -2.88
C ASP A 21 -1.78 4.28 -1.40
N VAL A 22 -1.43 5.30 -0.61
CA VAL A 22 -1.27 5.19 0.84
C VAL A 22 -2.59 4.84 1.52
N GLY A 23 -3.72 5.42 1.09
CA GLY A 23 -5.04 5.08 1.63
C GLY A 23 -5.40 3.59 1.47
N ALA A 24 -5.13 3.02 0.29
CA ALA A 24 -5.38 1.60 0.05
C ALA A 24 -4.47 0.68 0.89
N LEU A 25 -3.21 1.09 1.15
CA LEU A 25 -2.32 0.38 2.06
C LEU A 25 -2.77 0.53 3.52
N ALA A 26 -3.28 1.70 3.89
CA ALA A 26 -3.84 1.98 5.21
C ALA A 26 -5.11 1.17 5.52
N ASP A 27 -5.87 0.75 4.49
CA ASP A 27 -7.04 -0.11 4.64
C ASP A 27 -6.71 -1.60 4.85
N ILE A 28 -5.51 -2.04 4.46
CA ILE A 28 -5.06 -3.44 4.64
C ILE A 28 -4.08 -3.63 5.80
N VAL A 29 -3.85 -2.58 6.60
CA VAL A 29 -2.95 -2.62 7.75
C VAL A 29 -3.30 -3.79 8.65
N ASN A 30 -2.29 -4.55 9.02
CA ASN A 30 -2.42 -5.61 10.00
C ASN A 30 -1.19 -5.58 10.92
N PRO A 31 -1.36 -5.54 12.25
CA PRO A 31 -0.24 -5.44 13.19
C PRO A 31 0.72 -6.63 13.15
N HIS A 32 0.32 -7.77 12.57
CA HIS A 32 1.14 -8.96 12.46
C HIS A 32 1.84 -9.11 11.10
N TRP A 33 1.64 -8.16 10.19
CA TRP A 33 2.17 -8.21 8.82
C TRP A 33 2.87 -6.91 8.43
N SER A 34 4.09 -7.02 7.93
CA SER A 34 4.79 -5.91 7.29
C SER A 34 4.50 -5.85 5.78
N PRO A 35 4.68 -4.69 5.13
CA PRO A 35 4.56 -4.56 3.67
C PRO A 35 5.46 -5.52 2.90
N ALA A 36 6.67 -5.82 3.41
CA ALA A 36 7.57 -6.79 2.80
C ALA A 36 7.05 -8.22 2.92
N GLU A 37 6.44 -8.57 4.06
CA GLU A 37 5.82 -9.87 4.27
C GLU A 37 4.59 -10.06 3.38
N ASP A 38 3.76 -9.03 3.24
CA ASP A 38 2.61 -9.08 2.35
C ASP A 38 3.03 -9.18 0.87
N LYS A 39 4.17 -8.59 0.50
CA LYS A 39 4.78 -8.84 -0.79
C LYS A 39 5.21 -10.31 -0.93
N ARG A 40 5.83 -10.93 0.09
CA ARG A 40 6.15 -12.37 0.07
C ARG A 40 4.90 -13.24 -0.07
N VAL A 41 3.81 -12.89 0.63
CA VAL A 41 2.51 -13.57 0.50
C VAL A 41 2.00 -13.49 -0.93
N LEU A 42 2.06 -12.31 -1.57
CA LEU A 42 1.65 -12.15 -2.97
C LEU A 42 2.57 -12.87 -3.95
N ASP A 43 3.88 -12.93 -3.67
CA ASP A 43 4.87 -13.62 -4.49
C ASP A 43 4.65 -15.16 -4.52
N THR A 44 3.90 -15.73 -3.56
CA THR A 44 3.45 -17.13 -3.61
C THR A 44 2.47 -17.41 -4.76
N GLN A 45 1.82 -16.36 -5.28
CA GLN A 45 0.74 -16.42 -6.29
C GLN A 45 -0.47 -17.28 -5.85
N GLY A 46 -0.64 -17.53 -4.55
CA GLY A 46 -1.73 -18.36 -4.02
C GLY A 46 -1.47 -19.87 -4.16
N ARG A 47 -0.25 -20.28 -4.49
CA ARG A 47 0.14 -21.70 -4.49
C ARG A 47 0.13 -22.23 -3.06
N TYR A 48 -0.72 -23.21 -2.79
CA TYR A 48 -0.93 -23.74 -1.43
C TYR A 48 0.38 -24.19 -0.76
N GLY A 49 1.25 -24.93 -1.46
CA GLY A 49 2.55 -25.34 -0.91
C GLY A 49 3.41 -24.17 -0.44
N ALA A 50 3.53 -23.12 -1.26
CA ALA A 50 4.30 -21.93 -0.91
C ALA A 50 3.66 -21.11 0.25
N LEU A 51 2.33 -21.15 0.38
CA LEU A 51 1.64 -20.55 1.53
C LEU A 51 1.88 -21.34 2.82
N VAL A 52 1.93 -22.68 2.74
CA VAL A 52 2.25 -23.56 3.88
C VAL A 52 3.68 -23.33 4.34
N ASP A 53 4.64 -23.23 3.41
CA ASP A 53 6.05 -22.95 3.73
C ASP A 53 6.17 -21.60 4.46
N LEU A 54 5.49 -20.57 3.94
CA LEU A 54 5.48 -19.23 4.56
C LEU A 54 4.77 -19.21 5.92
N ALA A 55 3.73 -20.03 6.08
CA ALA A 55 3.03 -20.18 7.36
C ALA A 55 3.94 -20.81 8.43
N ALA A 56 4.70 -21.84 8.05
CA ALA A 56 5.69 -22.47 8.91
C ALA A 56 6.81 -21.48 9.31
N GLU A 57 7.30 -20.67 8.37
CA GLU A 57 8.30 -19.61 8.67
C GLU A 57 7.80 -18.57 9.67
N LYS A 58 6.51 -18.22 9.63
CA LYS A 58 5.91 -17.19 10.48
C LYS A 58 5.31 -17.71 11.78
N ASP A 59 5.40 -19.00 12.06
CA ASP A 59 4.68 -19.66 13.17
C ASP A 59 3.17 -19.34 13.13
N MET A 60 2.59 -19.41 11.93
CA MET A 60 1.18 -19.16 11.66
C MET A 60 0.53 -20.37 11.00
N THR A 61 -0.80 -20.43 11.02
CA THR A 61 -1.55 -21.45 10.29
C THR A 61 -1.62 -21.11 8.79
N ALA A 62 -1.64 -22.13 7.93
CA ALA A 62 -1.80 -21.96 6.48
C ALA A 62 -3.07 -21.18 6.14
N ASP A 63 -4.16 -21.39 6.89
CA ASP A 63 -5.42 -20.66 6.74
C ASP A 63 -5.26 -19.15 6.99
N GLN A 64 -4.49 -18.74 8.00
CA GLN A 64 -4.23 -17.32 8.27
C GLN A 64 -3.49 -16.66 7.11
N VAL A 65 -2.48 -17.33 6.56
CA VAL A 65 -1.70 -16.83 5.41
C VAL A 65 -2.57 -16.82 4.13
N GLN A 66 -3.40 -17.83 3.93
CA GLN A 66 -4.34 -17.89 2.80
C GLN A 66 -5.40 -16.79 2.88
N GLN A 67 -5.98 -16.56 4.05
CA GLN A 67 -6.91 -15.45 4.29
C GLN A 67 -6.22 -14.10 4.03
N ARG A 68 -4.96 -13.95 4.46
CA ARG A 68 -4.17 -12.74 4.16
C ARG A 68 -4.00 -12.55 2.66
N TRP A 69 -3.61 -13.60 1.93
CA TRP A 69 -3.48 -13.55 0.48
C TRP A 69 -4.79 -13.14 -0.22
N HIS A 70 -5.93 -13.70 0.20
CA HIS A 70 -7.24 -13.34 -0.34
C HIS A 70 -7.59 -11.86 -0.13
N ARG A 71 -7.25 -11.30 1.04
CA ARG A 71 -7.47 -9.87 1.33
C ARG A 71 -6.57 -8.99 0.47
N LEU A 72 -5.29 -9.35 0.35
CA LEU A 72 -4.32 -8.57 -0.44
C LEU A 72 -4.70 -8.55 -1.92
N ARG A 73 -5.01 -9.71 -2.52
CA ARG A 73 -5.31 -9.79 -3.96
C ARG A 73 -6.58 -9.03 -4.38
N ALA A 74 -7.48 -8.75 -3.43
CA ALA A 74 -8.69 -7.98 -3.67
C ALA A 74 -8.40 -6.48 -3.89
N VAL A 75 -7.24 -6.00 -3.43
CA VAL A 75 -6.83 -4.61 -3.60
C VAL A 75 -6.20 -4.40 -4.97
N PHE A 76 -6.79 -3.49 -5.73
CA PHE A 76 -6.32 -3.16 -7.07
C PHE A 76 -4.85 -2.69 -7.06
N ARG A 77 -4.01 -3.35 -7.88
CA ARG A 77 -2.58 -3.06 -8.03
C ARG A 77 -1.79 -3.07 -6.71
N ILE A 78 -2.19 -3.91 -5.77
CA ILE A 78 -1.53 -4.00 -4.46
C ILE A 78 -0.02 -4.24 -4.55
N ARG A 79 0.44 -5.03 -5.52
CA ARG A 79 1.86 -5.37 -5.69
C ARG A 79 2.69 -4.13 -6.04
N GLU A 80 2.22 -3.31 -6.96
CA GLU A 80 2.85 -2.04 -7.35
C GLU A 80 2.90 -1.07 -6.16
N LYS A 81 1.82 -0.99 -5.39
CA LYS A 81 1.74 -0.13 -4.19
C LYS A 81 2.73 -0.56 -3.11
N LEU A 82 2.81 -1.86 -2.82
CA LEU A 82 3.77 -2.40 -1.84
C LEU A 82 5.22 -2.18 -2.29
N GLU A 83 5.53 -2.40 -3.57
CA GLU A 83 6.87 -2.19 -4.11
C GLU A 83 7.29 -0.71 -4.03
N ALA A 84 6.39 0.20 -4.41
CA ALA A 84 6.63 1.64 -4.29
C ALA A 84 6.83 2.07 -2.83
N TYR A 85 6.04 1.52 -1.90
CA TYR A 85 6.17 1.79 -0.47
C TYR A 85 7.50 1.28 0.10
N ILE A 86 7.86 0.03 -0.18
CA ILE A 86 9.12 -0.58 0.27
C ILE A 86 10.33 0.19 -0.28
N LYS A 87 10.26 0.68 -1.52
CA LYS A 87 11.33 1.47 -2.11
C LYS A 87 11.56 2.80 -1.37
N ILE A 88 10.51 3.40 -0.81
CA ILE A 88 10.59 4.69 -0.11
C ILE A 88 10.93 4.51 1.38
N HIS A 89 10.30 3.55 2.04
CA HIS A 89 10.36 3.38 3.49
C HIS A 89 11.25 2.22 3.95
N GLY A 90 11.78 1.43 3.03
CA GLY A 90 12.56 0.22 3.33
C GLY A 90 11.70 -1.00 3.63
N ALA A 91 12.30 -2.19 3.54
CA ALA A 91 11.60 -3.46 3.73
C ALA A 91 11.17 -3.74 5.18
N ALA A 92 11.85 -3.12 6.16
CA ALA A 92 11.49 -3.21 7.58
C ALA A 92 10.45 -2.17 8.01
N GLY A 93 9.96 -1.34 7.08
CA GLY A 93 9.00 -0.28 7.38
C GLY A 93 7.67 -0.86 7.87
N SER A 94 7.09 -0.26 8.89
CA SER A 94 5.68 -0.49 9.24
C SER A 94 4.78 0.08 8.14
N TYR A 95 3.55 -0.42 8.04
CA TYR A 95 2.54 0.19 7.17
C TYR A 95 2.38 1.69 7.47
N PRO A 96 1.98 2.51 6.46
CA PRO A 96 1.68 3.90 6.74
C PRO A 96 0.53 3.94 7.74
N ALA A 97 0.69 4.75 8.79
CA ALA A 97 -0.40 5.03 9.70
C ALA A 97 -1.58 5.55 8.87
N ARG A 98 -2.78 5.01 9.13
CA ARG A 98 -3.99 5.59 8.56
C ARG A 98 -4.06 6.99 9.16
N ASP A 99 -3.77 8.01 8.35
CA ASP A 99 -3.88 9.41 8.72
C ASP A 99 -5.32 9.67 9.19
N LYS A 100 -5.57 9.48 10.48
CA LYS A 100 -6.85 9.80 11.12
C LYS A 100 -6.82 11.18 11.77
N ASP A 101 -5.71 11.93 11.64
CA ASP A 101 -5.52 13.19 12.36
C ASP A 101 -5.18 14.40 11.46
N VAL A 102 -5.52 14.37 10.16
CA VAL A 102 -5.65 15.62 9.37
C VAL A 102 -7.11 16.08 9.32
N SER A 103 -7.77 16.09 10.49
CA SER A 103 -8.96 16.89 10.76
C SER A 103 -8.60 18.02 11.73
N GLY A 104 -7.56 18.78 11.39
CA GLY A 104 -7.16 20.02 12.04
C GLY A 104 -7.38 21.24 11.15
N PHE A 105 -8.42 21.23 10.32
CA PHE A 105 -8.89 22.42 9.59
C PHE A 105 -10.08 23.00 10.34
N GLY A 106 -9.90 24.16 10.97
CA GLY A 106 -10.99 24.99 11.47
C GLY A 106 -11.05 25.13 13.00
N GLY A 107 -10.29 26.10 13.52
CA GLY A 107 -10.38 26.51 14.91
C GLY A 107 -9.54 27.74 15.19
N GLN A 108 -9.86 28.86 14.52
CA GLN A 108 -9.53 30.18 15.06
C GLN A 108 -10.20 30.29 16.43
N THR A 109 -9.43 30.16 17.51
CA THR A 109 -9.85 30.68 18.81
C THR A 109 -9.54 32.17 18.80
N TYR A 110 -10.58 32.97 18.54
CA TYR A 110 -10.64 34.37 18.91
C TYR A 110 -10.68 34.49 20.44
N GLY A 111 -9.98 35.51 20.97
CA GLY A 111 -10.31 36.14 22.26
C GLY A 111 -9.61 35.57 23.47
#